data_AF-A0A542QPN8-F1
#
_entry.id   AF-A0A542QPN8-F1
#
_cell.length_a   1.000
_cell.length_b   1.000
_cell.length_c   1.000
_cell.angle_alpha   90.00
_cell.angle_beta   90.00
_cell.angle_gamma   90.00
#
_symmetry.space_group_name_H-M   'P 1'
#
loop_
_entity.id
_entity.type
_entity.pdbx_description
1 polymer ?
#
loop_
_entity_poly.entity_id
_entity_poly.type
_entity_poly.pdbx_seq_one_letter_code
_entity_poly.pdbx_strand_id
1 'polypeptide(L)' 'MMPDPAARAARICPDCDGFPVVAITTGTRNSDGTRTTLPVACPACHGTGHAPLWLVTSRRPAAASLGQEAGR' A
#
# COMPACT_ATOMS: atom_id res chain seq x y z
N MET A 1 -25.17 -18.41 -24.34
CA MET A 1 -24.55 -17.73 -23.20
C MET A 1 -23.06 -17.62 -23.51
N MET A 2 -22.56 -16.40 -23.71
CA MET A 2 -21.15 -16.15 -24.04
C MET A 2 -20.29 -16.29 -22.76
N PRO A 3 -18.99 -16.64 -22.84
CA PRO A 3 -18.08 -16.39 -21.74
C PRO A 3 -17.96 -14.87 -21.59
N ASP A 4 -18.33 -14.33 -20.43
CA ASP A 4 -17.84 -13.01 -20.02
C ASP A 4 -16.31 -13.13 -20.01
N PRO A 5 -15.57 -12.32 -20.79
CA PRO A 5 -14.12 -12.35 -20.75
C PRO A 5 -13.73 -11.83 -19.38
N ALA A 6 -13.63 -12.76 -18.43
CA ALA A 6 -13.36 -12.59 -17.01
C ALA A 6 -12.69 -11.25 -16.82
N ALA A 7 -13.48 -10.25 -16.41
CA ALA A 7 -12.98 -8.92 -16.07
C ALA A 7 -11.66 -9.16 -15.34
N ARG A 8 -10.53 -8.86 -15.99
CA ARG A 8 -9.20 -9.28 -15.51
C ARG A 8 -9.11 -8.74 -14.11
N ALA A 9 -9.38 -9.58 -13.11
CA ALA A 9 -9.62 -9.12 -11.76
C ALA A 9 -8.32 -8.43 -11.38
N ALA A 10 -8.35 -7.10 -11.36
CA ALA A 10 -7.16 -6.33 -11.18
C ALA A 10 -6.64 -6.77 -9.81
N ARG A 11 -5.46 -7.41 -9.80
CA ARG A 11 -4.93 -8.05 -8.60
C ARG A 11 -4.58 -6.90 -7.65
N ILE A 12 -5.44 -6.67 -6.67
CA ILE A 12 -5.23 -5.67 -5.63
C ILE A 12 -3.90 -6.00 -4.93
N CYS A 13 -3.09 -4.97 -4.69
CA CYS A 13 -1.85 -5.14 -3.97
C CYS A 13 -2.14 -5.60 -2.52
N PRO A 14 -1.60 -6.74 -2.07
CA PRO A 14 -1.89 -7.28 -0.73
C PRO A 14 -1.21 -6.47 0.40
N ASP A 15 -0.26 -5.60 0.08
CA ASP A 15 0.42 -4.77 1.08
C ASP A 15 -0.36 -3.53 1.48
N CYS A 16 -1.24 -3.05 0.58
CA CYS A 16 -2.02 -1.85 0.82
C CYS A 16 -3.52 -2.07 0.69
N ASP A 17 -3.96 -3.29 0.37
CA ASP A 17 -5.37 -3.69 0.27
C ASP A 17 -6.23 -2.74 -0.60
N GLY A 18 -5.61 -2.14 -1.62
CA GLY A 18 -6.29 -1.19 -2.51
C GLY A 18 -6.26 0.28 -2.05
N PHE A 19 -5.49 0.61 -1.02
CA PHE A 19 -5.22 1.99 -0.56
C PHE A 19 -3.76 2.40 -0.85
N PRO A 20 -3.40 2.62 -2.12
CA PRO A 20 -2.00 2.74 -2.50
C PRO A 20 -1.36 4.09 -2.16
N VAL A 21 -2.15 5.10 -1.85
CA VAL A 21 -1.68 6.42 -1.40
C VAL A 21 -2.58 6.90 -0.28
N VAL A 22 -1.98 7.24 0.86
CA VAL A 22 -2.70 7.80 2.02
C VAL A 22 -2.13 9.14 2.41
N ALA A 23 -2.97 10.04 2.92
CA ALA A 23 -2.54 11.32 3.45
C ALA A 23 -2.26 11.19 4.96
N ILE A 24 -1.05 11.52 5.39
CA ILE A 24 -0.69 11.60 6.80
C ILE A 24 -0.52 13.06 7.23
N THR A 25 -0.90 13.40 8.45
CA THR A 25 -0.68 14.74 9.00
C THR A 25 0.70 14.82 9.64
N THR A 26 1.49 15.86 9.36
CA THR A 26 2.86 16.03 9.91
C THR A 26 2.90 16.66 11.30
N GLY A 27 1.79 16.66 12.03
CA GLY A 27 1.63 17.27 13.35
C GLY A 27 1.54 18.79 13.35
N THR A 28 2.21 19.47 12.43
CA THR A 28 2.22 20.93 12.30
C THR A 28 0.92 21.48 11.69
N ARG A 29 0.50 22.64 12.19
CA ARG A 29 -0.54 23.45 11.54
C ARG A 29 0.12 24.58 10.76
N ASN A 30 -0.44 24.89 9.61
CA ASN A 30 -0.14 26.07 8.83
C ASN A 30 -0.61 27.32 9.60
N SER A 31 -0.10 28.49 9.21
CA SER A 31 -0.46 29.78 9.81
C SER A 31 -1.95 30.13 9.66
N ASP A 32 -2.61 29.57 8.65
CA ASP A 32 -4.05 29.69 8.40
C ASP A 32 -4.91 28.73 9.25
N GLY A 33 -4.29 27.89 10.08
CA GLY A 33 -4.95 26.90 10.93
C GLY A 33 -5.20 25.54 10.26
N THR A 34 -4.89 25.38 8.97
CA THR A 34 -4.99 24.09 8.26
C THR A 34 -3.86 23.15 8.68
N ARG A 35 -4.02 21.85 8.44
CA ARG A 35 -2.98 20.85 8.75
C ARG A 35 -2.21 20.49 7.48
N THR A 36 -0.89 20.52 7.57
CA THR A 36 -0.05 20.00 6.49
C THR A 36 -0.24 18.49 6.40
N THR A 37 -0.52 18.00 5.20
CA THR A 37 -0.60 16.58 4.91
C THR A 37 0.47 16.17 3.92
N LEU A 38 1.04 14.98 4.12
CA LEU A 38 2.00 14.37 3.21
C LEU A 38 1.37 13.12 2.60
N PRO A 39 1.39 12.97 1.26
CA PRO A 39 1.01 11.73 0.63
C PRO A 39 2.12 10.69 0.84
N VAL A 40 1.75 9.52 1.32
CA VAL A 40 2.63 8.35 1.42
C VAL A 40 2.12 7.29 0.48
N ALA A 41 2.95 6.88 -0.47
CA ALA A 41 2.65 5.80 -1.40
C ALA A 41 3.11 4.45 -0.85
N CYS A 42 2.35 3.40 -1.13
CA CYS A 42 2.74 2.03 -0.83
C CYS A 42 4.03 1.68 -1.60
N PRO A 43 5.12 1.24 -0.93
CA PRO A 43 6.38 0.93 -1.61
C PRO A 43 6.30 -0.35 -2.44
N ALA A 44 5.34 -1.24 -2.16
CA ALA A 44 5.15 -2.49 -2.89
C ALA A 44 4.61 -2.28 -4.31
N CYS A 45 3.65 -1.35 -4.47
CA CYS A 45 2.97 -1.09 -5.73
C CYS A 45 3.27 0.31 -6.29
N HIS A 46 4.11 1.08 -5.61
CA HIS A 46 4.49 2.46 -5.97
C HIS A 46 3.28 3.37 -6.24
N GLY A 47 2.20 3.21 -5.48
CA GLY A 47 1.00 4.04 -5.64
C GLY A 47 -0.02 3.53 -6.67
N THR A 48 0.22 2.42 -7.36
CA THR A 48 -0.69 1.93 -8.42
C THR A 48 -1.91 1.15 -7.92
N GLY A 49 -1.88 0.65 -6.68
CA GLY A 49 -2.96 -0.16 -6.09
C GLY A 49 -3.06 -1.59 -6.62
N HIS A 50 -2.26 -1.92 -7.63
CA HIS A 50 -2.30 -3.20 -8.32
C HIS A 50 -0.91 -3.84 -8.34
N ALA A 51 -0.87 -5.16 -8.22
CA ALA A 51 0.36 -5.92 -8.27
C ALA A 51 0.35 -6.85 -9.50
N PRO A 52 1.46 -6.97 -10.25
CA PRO A 52 1.60 -8.02 -11.24
C PRO A 52 1.56 -9.38 -10.55
N LEU A 53 1.02 -10.39 -11.24
CA LEU A 53 0.76 -11.73 -10.70
C LEU A 53 1.94 -12.36 -9.96
N TRP A 54 3.14 -12.19 -10.51
CA TRP A 54 4.36 -12.76 -9.93
C TRP A 54 4.72 -12.12 -8.60
N LEU A 55 4.39 -10.83 -8.36
CA LEU A 55 4.67 -10.16 -7.09
C LEU A 55 3.78 -10.69 -5.96
N VAL A 56 2.54 -11.08 -6.29
CA VAL A 56 1.59 -11.72 -5.34
C VAL A 56 2.10 -13.10 -4.93
N THR A 57 2.69 -13.86 -5.85
CA THR A 57 3.20 -15.21 -5.56
C THR A 57 4.60 -15.24 -4.95
N SER A 58 5.38 -14.16 -5.09
CA SER A 58 6.78 -14.09 -4.63
C SER A 58 6.93 -13.63 -3.18
N ARG A 59 5.89 -13.02 -2.59
CA ARG A 59 5.99 -12.51 -1.22
C ARG A 59 5.92 -13.65 -0.20
N ARG A 60 7.10 -14.06 0.25
CA ARG A 60 7.31 -14.69 1.56
C ARG A 60 6.79 -13.70 2.63
N PRO A 61 5.88 -14.11 3.54
CA PRO A 61 5.24 -13.17 4.46
C PRO A 61 6.28 -12.49 5.35
N ALA A 62 6.25 -11.14 5.40
CA ALA A 62 7.10 -10.30 6.23
C ALA A 62 6.77 -10.36 7.75
N ALA A 63 6.16 -11.45 8.22
CA ALA A 63 5.95 -11.68 9.65
C ALA A 63 7.27 -12.01 10.39
N ALA A 64 8.40 -12.13 9.69
CA ALA A 64 9.70 -12.48 10.26
C ALA A 64 10.49 -11.28 10.87
N SER A 65 10.03 -10.03 10.73
CA SER A 65 10.82 -8.85 11.13
C SER A 65 10.43 -8.18 12.46
N LEU A 66 9.41 -8.68 13.18
CA LEU A 66 9.02 -8.14 14.51
C LEU A 66 9.99 -8.50 15.66
N GLY A 67 11.13 -9.14 15.38
CA GLY A 67 12.11 -9.58 16.40
C GLY A 67 13.37 -8.71 16.57
N GLN A 68 13.45 -7.52 15.97
CA GLN A 68 14.70 -6.74 15.91
C GLN A 68 14.67 -5.38 16.66
N GLU A 69 13.80 -5.20 17.65
CA GLU A 69 13.75 -3.96 18.45
C GLU A 69 13.70 -4.28 19.96
N ALA A 70 14.51 -5.24 20.42
CA ALA A 70 14.66 -5.57 21.83
C ALA A 70 16.14 -5.80 22.15
N GLY A 71 16.93 -4.72 22.11
CA GLY A 71 18.37 -4.83 22.38
C GLY A 71 19.17 -3.56 22.15
N ARG A 72 18.74 -2.40 22.67
CA ARG A 72 19.68 -1.36 23.09
C ARG A 72 19.10 -0.40 24.12
#